data_AF-A0A534TZY7-F1
#
_entry.id   AF-A0A534TZY7-F1
#
_cell.length_a   1.000
_cell.length_b   1.000
_cell.length_c   1.000
_cell.angle_alpha   90.00
_cell.angle_beta   90.00
_cell.angle_gamma   90.00
#
_symmetry.space_group_name_H-M   'P 1'
#
loop_
_entity.id
_entity.type
_entity.pdbx_description
1 polymer ?
#
loop_
_entity_poly.entity_id
_entity_poly.type
_entity_poly.pdbx_seq_one_letter_code
_entity_poly.pdbx_strand_id
1 'polypeptide(L)'
;FLRGRSRTAHGVDGVLVWVNPIEGGRDRSVLDSMLRDIAGAGVFVSTHPDVILKLGTKEVLYRTRNLEWGSDTHLYSIMDQMIQELPLRLATAKARVLKQHRGNGGNGVWKVQLPVDAFANSEGCSLAVLPQPETIICVRHAKRGCSEEQITLSEFYRRCEPYFSANGRMIDQEYQERLPEGIIRCYLVHDRVVGFGHQAINALFPAPLGAPSMEAPRPGPRLYYPPSMPEFQTLKRKLEHEWVPAMQRLLEIETESLPILWDCDFLLGPKRDNSEDTYVLCEINVSSVAPYPESAVPYVVDASVARVQAARQRRFSAHAKTL
;
A
#
# COMPACT_ATOMS: atom_id res chain seq x y z
N PHE A 1 13.54 13.22 -21.01
CA PHE A 1 14.90 13.50 -21.51
C PHE A 1 15.67 14.23 -20.40
N LEU A 2 16.42 13.49 -19.58
CA LEU A 2 17.42 14.03 -18.65
C LEU A 2 18.67 13.15 -18.79
N ARG A 3 19.28 13.18 -19.99
CA ARG A 3 20.68 12.78 -20.18
C ARG A 3 21.45 14.07 -20.38
N GLY A 4 21.95 14.62 -19.28
CA GLY A 4 22.70 15.85 -19.28
C GLY A 4 23.04 16.25 -17.85
N ARG A 5 24.32 16.10 -17.50
CA ARG A 5 25.04 16.64 -16.34
C ARG A 5 24.18 17.28 -15.23
N SER A 6 24.20 16.64 -14.05
CA SER A 6 23.81 17.14 -12.72
C SER A 6 24.28 18.59 -12.47
N ARG A 7 23.54 19.59 -12.97
CA ARG A 7 23.83 21.01 -12.74
C ARG A 7 22.62 21.86 -12.35
N THR A 8 21.40 21.33 -12.35
CA THR A 8 20.19 22.17 -12.13
C THR A 8 19.59 22.09 -10.73
N ALA A 9 19.91 21.09 -9.90
CA ALA A 9 19.39 21.01 -8.53
C ALA A 9 20.33 21.61 -7.46
N HIS A 10 21.57 21.96 -7.80
CA HIS A 10 22.54 22.49 -6.83
C HIS A 10 22.27 23.95 -6.39
N GLY A 11 21.35 24.64 -7.08
CA GLY A 11 20.92 26.01 -6.77
C GLY A 11 19.62 26.13 -5.99
N VAL A 12 18.99 25.01 -5.60
CA VAL A 12 17.78 25.01 -4.77
C VAL A 12 18.05 24.41 -3.39
N ASP A 13 17.29 24.86 -2.40
CA ASP A 13 17.38 24.35 -1.02
C ASP A 13 16.48 23.11 -0.80
N GLY A 14 15.52 22.85 -1.69
CA GLY A 14 14.70 21.64 -1.67
C GLY A 14 13.99 21.29 -2.98
N VAL A 15 13.57 20.03 -3.10
CA VAL A 15 12.91 19.43 -4.26
C VAL A 15 11.68 18.64 -3.81
N LEU A 16 10.51 19.04 -4.32
CA LEU A 16 9.24 18.34 -4.14
C LEU A 16 8.97 17.42 -5.34
N VAL A 17 8.60 16.15 -5.11
CA VAL A 17 8.53 15.12 -6.15
C VAL A 17 7.22 14.33 -6.07
N TRP A 18 6.45 14.35 -7.17
CA TRP A 18 5.23 13.55 -7.34
C TRP A 18 5.34 12.70 -8.60
N VAL A 19 5.87 11.47 -8.46
CA VAL A 19 6.07 10.55 -9.58
C VAL A 19 5.68 9.14 -9.14
N ASN A 20 4.79 8.51 -9.92
CA ASN A 20 4.31 7.15 -9.65
C ASN A 20 5.48 6.16 -9.55
N PRO A 21 5.39 5.12 -8.71
CA PRO A 21 6.46 4.13 -8.57
C PRO A 21 6.73 3.37 -9.86
N ILE A 22 5.70 3.19 -10.70
CA ILE A 22 5.74 2.55 -12.01
C ILE A 22 4.84 3.34 -12.96
N GLU A 23 5.32 3.64 -14.17
CA GLU A 23 4.54 4.30 -15.22
C GLU A 23 4.97 3.84 -16.61
N GLY A 24 4.00 3.38 -17.43
CA GLY A 24 4.26 2.88 -18.78
C GLY A 24 5.27 1.72 -18.82
N GLY A 25 5.24 0.83 -17.81
CA GLY A 25 6.17 -0.30 -17.68
C GLY A 25 7.58 0.05 -17.23
N ARG A 26 7.85 1.32 -16.88
CA ARG A 26 9.15 1.78 -16.37
C ARG A 26 9.06 2.08 -14.88
N ASP A 27 10.15 1.83 -14.17
CA ASP A 27 10.29 2.17 -12.76
C ASP A 27 10.95 3.54 -12.56
N ARG A 28 11.15 3.90 -11.29
CA ARG A 28 11.81 5.14 -10.89
C ARG A 28 13.32 5.02 -10.71
N SER A 29 13.98 3.94 -11.12
CA SER A 29 15.38 3.68 -10.75
C SER A 29 16.34 4.82 -11.08
N VAL A 30 16.19 5.45 -12.27
CA VAL A 30 17.01 6.62 -12.66
C VAL A 30 16.70 7.85 -11.81
N LEU A 31 15.41 8.12 -11.57
CA LEU A 31 14.98 9.25 -10.73
C LEU A 31 15.46 9.07 -9.29
N ASP A 32 15.29 7.88 -8.73
CA ASP A 32 15.66 7.56 -7.36
C ASP A 32 17.19 7.65 -7.17
N SER A 33 17.99 7.28 -8.17
CA SER A 33 19.45 7.53 -8.14
C SER A 33 19.76 9.03 -8.09
N MET A 34 19.13 9.84 -8.95
CA MET A 34 19.35 11.29 -8.96
C MET A 34 18.91 11.95 -7.65
N LEU A 35 17.80 11.50 -7.06
CA LEU A 35 17.29 12.05 -5.81
C LEU A 35 18.19 11.70 -4.61
N ARG A 36 18.86 10.53 -4.62
CA ARG A 36 19.90 10.21 -3.63
C ARG A 36 21.09 11.15 -3.74
N ASP A 37 21.57 11.44 -4.94
CA ASP A 37 22.69 12.38 -5.14
C ASP A 37 22.32 13.79 -4.65
N ILE A 38 21.10 14.24 -4.95
CA ILE A 38 20.57 15.54 -4.50
C ILE A 38 20.50 15.59 -2.97
N ALA A 39 19.95 14.54 -2.33
CA ALA A 39 19.88 14.46 -0.88
C ALA A 39 21.27 14.39 -0.24
N GLY A 40 22.21 13.66 -0.84
CA GLY A 40 23.61 13.58 -0.41
C GLY A 40 24.35 14.91 -0.47
N ALA A 41 23.95 15.81 -1.37
CA ALA A 41 24.43 17.19 -1.42
C ALA A 41 23.79 18.11 -0.35
N GLY A 42 22.94 17.57 0.53
CA GLY A 42 22.27 18.29 1.60
C GLY A 42 21.02 19.08 1.16
N VAL A 43 20.56 18.90 -0.08
CA VAL A 43 19.30 19.48 -0.56
C VAL A 43 18.14 18.67 0.03
N PHE A 44 17.10 19.35 0.50
CA PHE A 44 15.91 18.66 0.98
C PHE A 44 15.17 17.94 -0.16
N VAL A 45 14.77 16.69 0.03
CA VAL A 45 13.89 15.97 -0.91
C VAL A 45 12.62 15.60 -0.17
N SER A 46 11.45 15.99 -0.73
CA SER A 46 10.10 15.73 -0.16
C SER A 46 9.92 14.32 0.41
N THR A 47 10.46 13.32 -0.29
CA THR A 47 10.59 11.97 0.22
C THR A 47 11.88 11.32 -0.27
N HIS A 48 12.73 10.90 0.65
CA HIS A 48 13.98 10.23 0.30
C HIS A 48 13.71 8.86 -0.37
N PRO A 49 14.41 8.48 -1.45
CA PRO A 49 14.21 7.19 -2.12
C PRO A 49 14.31 5.97 -1.19
N ASP A 50 15.18 6.00 -0.20
CA ASP A 50 15.32 4.87 0.74
C ASP A 50 14.15 4.76 1.71
N VAL A 51 13.49 5.88 2.03
CA VAL A 51 12.23 5.87 2.78
C VAL A 51 11.11 5.30 1.91
N ILE A 52 11.07 5.65 0.61
CA ILE A 52 10.11 5.05 -0.34
C ILE A 52 10.27 3.53 -0.39
N LEU A 53 11.50 3.00 -0.39
CA LEU A 53 11.73 1.56 -0.39
C LEU A 53 11.30 0.86 0.90
N LYS A 54 11.45 1.52 2.05
CA LYS A 54 11.00 0.99 3.36
C LYS A 54 9.48 1.03 3.53
N LEU A 55 8.83 2.09 3.05
CA LEU A 55 7.45 2.44 3.41
C LEU A 55 6.45 2.30 2.25
N GLY A 56 6.85 2.61 1.03
CA GLY A 56 5.97 2.67 -0.15
C GLY A 56 5.87 1.37 -0.95
N THR A 57 6.41 0.28 -0.42
CA THR A 57 6.31 -1.06 -1.01
C THR A 57 5.25 -1.88 -0.29
N LYS A 58 4.63 -2.86 -0.96
CA LYS A 58 3.61 -3.71 -0.30
C LYS A 58 4.18 -4.55 0.84
N GLU A 59 5.48 -4.78 0.86
CA GLU A 59 6.16 -5.49 1.96
C GLU A 59 5.98 -4.80 3.32
N VAL A 60 5.71 -3.50 3.34
CA VAL A 60 5.38 -2.79 4.59
C VAL A 60 4.23 -3.45 5.36
N LEU A 61 3.27 -4.05 4.64
CA LEU A 61 2.14 -4.77 5.22
C LEU A 61 2.61 -6.01 5.98
N TYR A 62 3.57 -6.75 5.41
CA TYR A 62 4.18 -7.90 6.07
C TYR A 62 5.05 -7.47 7.25
N ARG A 63 5.92 -6.47 7.07
CA ARG A 63 6.83 -6.01 8.14
C ARG A 63 6.10 -5.42 9.35
N THR A 64 4.90 -4.89 9.15
CA THR A 64 4.10 -4.27 10.22
C THR A 64 2.89 -5.12 10.64
N ARG A 65 2.79 -6.38 10.17
CA ARG A 65 1.64 -7.27 10.41
C ARG A 65 1.34 -7.57 11.87
N ASN A 66 2.32 -7.39 12.76
CA ASN A 66 2.17 -7.63 14.20
C ASN A 66 1.69 -6.38 14.97
N LEU A 67 1.52 -5.24 14.29
CA LEU A 67 0.85 -4.07 14.87
C LEU A 67 -0.67 -4.31 14.90
N GLU A 68 -1.40 -3.53 15.71
CA GLU A 68 -2.86 -3.69 15.86
C GLU A 68 -3.62 -3.52 14.53
N TRP A 69 -3.11 -2.70 13.59
CA TRP A 69 -3.69 -2.56 12.25
C TRP A 69 -3.46 -3.76 11.33
N GLY A 70 -2.76 -4.78 11.82
CA GLY A 70 -2.27 -5.90 11.05
C GLY A 70 -3.40 -6.88 10.75
N SER A 71 -3.15 -7.75 9.80
CA SER A 71 -4.00 -8.89 9.51
C SER A 71 -3.13 -10.09 9.16
N ASP A 72 -3.76 -11.25 9.00
CA ASP A 72 -3.09 -12.47 8.55
C ASP A 72 -2.40 -12.25 7.19
N THR A 73 -1.11 -11.91 7.26
CA THR A 73 -0.29 -11.42 6.16
C THR A 73 0.94 -12.29 5.99
N HIS A 74 1.16 -12.75 4.76
CA HIS A 74 2.26 -13.62 4.40
C HIS A 74 3.07 -13.03 3.22
N LEU A 75 4.33 -13.42 3.10
CA LEU A 75 5.26 -12.95 2.07
C LEU A 75 5.77 -14.14 1.28
N TYR A 76 5.56 -14.12 -0.03
CA TYR A 76 6.24 -15.01 -0.98
C TYR A 76 7.41 -14.25 -1.59
N SER A 77 8.64 -14.63 -1.22
CA SER A 77 9.85 -13.98 -1.74
C SER A 77 10.24 -14.48 -3.13
N ILE A 78 9.88 -15.71 -3.47
CA ILE A 78 10.11 -16.36 -4.76
C ILE A 78 8.90 -17.20 -5.17
N MET A 79 8.80 -17.55 -6.46
CA MET A 79 7.67 -18.31 -7.00
C MET A 79 7.51 -19.68 -6.32
N ASP A 80 8.60 -20.39 -6.07
CA ASP A 80 8.54 -21.73 -5.44
C ASP A 80 7.88 -21.70 -4.07
N GLN A 81 8.10 -20.64 -3.28
CA GLN A 81 7.41 -20.44 -2.00
C GLN A 81 5.92 -20.25 -2.20
N MET A 82 5.51 -19.45 -3.19
CA MET A 82 4.10 -19.26 -3.51
C MET A 82 3.42 -20.57 -3.91
N ILE A 83 4.08 -21.40 -4.71
CA ILE A 83 3.56 -22.71 -5.14
C ILE A 83 3.37 -23.65 -3.94
N GLN A 84 4.34 -23.68 -3.02
CA GLN A 84 4.29 -24.55 -1.84
C GLN A 84 3.29 -24.08 -0.79
N GLU A 85 3.17 -22.77 -0.59
CA GLU A 85 2.51 -22.21 0.59
C GLU A 85 1.12 -21.64 0.30
N LEU A 86 0.84 -21.11 -0.89
CA LEU A 86 -0.50 -20.59 -1.23
C LEU A 86 -1.62 -21.64 -1.07
N PRO A 87 -1.46 -22.93 -1.45
CA PRO A 87 -2.49 -23.94 -1.23
C PRO A 87 -2.90 -24.09 0.24
N LEU A 88 -1.94 -24.04 1.17
CA LEU A 88 -2.19 -24.10 2.62
C LEU A 88 -3.06 -22.94 3.08
N ARG A 89 -2.84 -21.76 2.49
CA ARG A 89 -3.56 -20.53 2.82
C ARG A 89 -4.99 -20.55 2.27
N LEU A 90 -5.17 -21.03 1.04
CA LEU A 90 -6.48 -21.19 0.42
C LEU A 90 -7.33 -22.27 1.09
N ALA A 91 -6.70 -23.32 1.63
CA ALA A 91 -7.38 -24.39 2.37
C ALA A 91 -8.12 -23.90 3.64
N THR A 92 -7.81 -22.69 4.13
CA THR A 92 -8.55 -22.05 5.24
C THR A 92 -9.96 -21.57 4.88
N ALA A 93 -10.38 -21.76 3.62
CA ALA A 93 -11.68 -21.34 3.06
C ALA A 93 -11.94 -19.83 3.04
N LYS A 94 -10.97 -19.01 3.46
CA LYS A 94 -11.06 -17.55 3.39
C LYS A 94 -10.44 -17.04 2.10
N ALA A 95 -11.09 -16.07 1.47
CA ALA A 95 -10.53 -15.39 0.32
C ALA A 95 -9.22 -14.69 0.71
N ARG A 96 -8.28 -14.65 -0.23
CA ARG A 96 -6.95 -14.04 -0.10
C ARG A 96 -6.84 -12.86 -1.07
N VAL A 97 -6.11 -11.83 -0.68
CA VAL A 97 -5.77 -10.68 -1.52
C VAL A 97 -4.26 -10.65 -1.73
N LEU A 98 -3.82 -11.05 -2.91
CA LEU A 98 -2.40 -11.08 -3.28
C LEU A 98 -1.98 -9.78 -3.95
N LYS A 99 -0.84 -9.23 -3.57
CA LYS A 99 -0.37 -7.90 -4.00
C LYS A 99 1.09 -7.99 -4.44
N GLN A 100 1.38 -7.62 -5.67
CA GLN A 100 2.77 -7.50 -6.14
C GLN A 100 3.53 -6.43 -5.33
N HIS A 101 4.84 -6.62 -5.19
CA HIS A 101 5.72 -5.77 -4.38
C HIS A 101 5.58 -4.26 -4.64
N ARG A 102 5.59 -3.88 -5.91
CA ARG A 102 5.52 -2.49 -6.39
C ARG A 102 4.47 -2.41 -7.47
N GLY A 103 3.55 -1.48 -7.34
CA GLY A 103 2.46 -1.30 -8.29
C GLY A 103 1.59 -0.11 -7.90
N ASN A 104 0.63 0.21 -8.75
CA ASN A 104 -0.34 1.28 -8.54
C ASN A 104 -1.64 0.94 -9.27
N GLY A 105 -2.75 1.56 -8.83
CA GLY A 105 -4.04 1.47 -9.53
C GLY A 105 -4.63 0.06 -9.65
N GLY A 106 -4.41 -0.79 -8.64
CA GLY A 106 -4.90 -2.18 -8.62
C GLY A 106 -4.12 -3.16 -9.52
N ASN A 107 -3.10 -2.68 -10.25
CA ASN A 107 -2.24 -3.57 -11.03
C ASN A 107 -1.48 -4.52 -10.11
N GLY A 108 -1.48 -5.81 -10.44
CA GLY A 108 -0.95 -6.90 -9.61
C GLY A 108 -1.59 -7.05 -8.23
N VAL A 109 -2.84 -6.60 -8.02
CA VAL A 109 -3.64 -6.89 -6.83
C VAL A 109 -4.77 -7.85 -7.21
N TRP A 110 -4.79 -9.03 -6.62
CA TRP A 110 -5.67 -10.13 -6.98
C TRP A 110 -6.48 -10.59 -5.78
N LYS A 111 -7.81 -10.67 -5.89
CA LYS A 111 -8.62 -11.50 -4.98
C LYS A 111 -8.58 -12.94 -5.49
N VAL A 112 -8.36 -13.89 -4.61
CA VAL A 112 -8.28 -15.33 -4.91
C VAL A 112 -9.06 -16.10 -3.86
N GLN A 113 -9.91 -17.03 -4.28
CA GLN A 113 -10.63 -17.91 -3.37
C GLN A 113 -10.96 -19.24 -4.03
N LEU A 114 -11.17 -20.28 -3.22
CA LEU A 114 -11.78 -21.52 -3.71
C LEU A 114 -13.26 -21.27 -4.04
N PRO A 115 -13.84 -21.95 -5.03
CA PRO A 115 -15.27 -21.87 -5.32
C PRO A 115 -16.11 -22.30 -4.10
N VAL A 116 -17.27 -21.68 -3.92
CA VAL A 116 -18.17 -21.93 -2.77
C VAL A 116 -18.57 -23.41 -2.66
N ASP A 117 -18.76 -24.07 -3.80
CA ASP A 117 -19.17 -25.48 -3.88
C ASP A 117 -18.05 -26.47 -3.51
N ALA A 118 -16.79 -26.01 -3.42
CA ALA A 118 -15.67 -26.87 -3.05
C ALA A 118 -15.74 -27.36 -1.59
N PHE A 119 -16.49 -26.66 -0.73
CA PHE A 119 -16.64 -26.97 0.70
C PHE A 119 -17.93 -27.74 1.05
N ALA A 120 -18.91 -27.77 0.13
CA ALA A 120 -20.17 -28.49 0.33
C ALA A 120 -19.98 -30.03 0.34
N ASN A 121 -18.87 -30.53 -0.23
CA ASN A 121 -18.56 -31.96 -0.30
C ASN A 121 -17.66 -32.47 0.85
N SER A 122 -17.38 -31.65 1.87
CA SER A 122 -16.48 -32.01 2.98
C SER A 122 -17.16 -32.26 4.33
N GLU A 123 -18.48 -32.45 4.36
CA GLU A 123 -19.16 -32.99 5.55
C GLU A 123 -18.84 -34.49 5.71
N GLY A 124 -17.70 -34.81 6.32
CA GLY A 124 -17.43 -36.18 6.81
C GLY A 124 -16.03 -36.74 6.69
N CYS A 125 -15.03 -36.02 6.13
CA CYS A 125 -13.64 -36.50 6.11
C CYS A 125 -12.65 -35.45 6.62
N SER A 126 -12.09 -35.74 7.78
CA SER A 126 -11.13 -34.95 8.55
C SER A 126 -9.73 -35.00 7.91
N LEU A 127 -9.56 -34.29 6.79
CA LEU A 127 -8.32 -33.70 6.28
C LEU A 127 -8.71 -32.82 5.07
N ALA A 128 -8.64 -31.50 5.18
CA ALA A 128 -8.88 -30.62 4.04
C ALA A 128 -7.86 -30.96 2.94
N VAL A 129 -8.32 -31.53 1.83
CA VAL A 129 -7.47 -31.82 0.68
C VAL A 129 -6.89 -30.50 0.18
N LEU A 130 -5.56 -30.40 0.18
CA LEU A 130 -4.91 -29.19 -0.27
C LEU A 130 -5.18 -28.97 -1.76
N PRO A 131 -5.48 -27.73 -2.20
CA PRO A 131 -5.61 -27.39 -3.60
C PRO A 131 -4.38 -27.84 -4.39
N GLN A 132 -4.60 -28.56 -5.48
CA GLN A 132 -3.57 -29.00 -6.41
C GLN A 132 -3.45 -28.01 -7.58
N PRO A 133 -2.39 -28.07 -8.41
CA PRO A 133 -2.23 -27.16 -9.55
C PRO A 133 -3.43 -27.12 -10.51
N GLU A 134 -4.15 -28.23 -10.65
CA GLU A 134 -5.34 -28.37 -11.50
C GLU A 134 -6.63 -27.87 -10.82
N THR A 135 -6.60 -27.56 -9.51
CA THR A 135 -7.76 -27.05 -8.79
C THR A 135 -8.23 -25.73 -9.38
N ILE A 136 -9.52 -25.65 -9.67
CA ILE A 136 -10.17 -24.42 -10.16
C ILE A 136 -10.36 -23.46 -8.98
N ILE A 137 -9.95 -22.20 -9.19
CA ILE A 137 -10.06 -21.10 -8.24
C ILE A 137 -10.77 -19.92 -8.90
N CYS A 138 -11.49 -19.13 -8.09
CA CYS A 138 -12.05 -17.86 -8.52
C CYS A 138 -11.02 -16.75 -8.27
N VAL A 139 -10.68 -16.01 -9.32
CA VAL A 139 -9.75 -14.88 -9.24
C VAL A 139 -10.37 -13.61 -9.77
N ARG A 140 -10.04 -12.46 -9.16
CA ARG A 140 -10.38 -11.14 -9.70
C ARG A 140 -9.19 -10.21 -9.63
N HIS A 141 -8.77 -9.68 -10.77
CA HIS A 141 -7.75 -8.63 -10.83
C HIS A 141 -8.39 -7.29 -10.45
N ALA A 142 -7.82 -6.56 -9.50
CA ALA A 142 -8.31 -5.24 -9.10
C ALA A 142 -8.01 -4.14 -10.15
N LYS A 143 -7.27 -4.48 -11.21
CA LYS A 143 -7.01 -3.56 -12.33
C LYS A 143 -8.34 -3.20 -13.01
N ARG A 144 -8.49 -1.91 -13.34
CA ARG A 144 -9.72 -1.40 -13.97
C ARG A 144 -10.07 -2.19 -15.24
N GLY A 145 -11.34 -2.59 -15.34
CA GLY A 145 -11.89 -3.31 -16.49
C GLY A 145 -11.76 -4.83 -16.40
N CYS A 146 -11.12 -5.37 -15.37
CA CYS A 146 -11.06 -6.80 -15.13
C CYS A 146 -12.29 -7.28 -14.34
N SER A 147 -12.80 -8.44 -14.74
CA SER A 147 -13.87 -9.17 -14.07
C SER A 147 -13.33 -10.37 -13.30
N GLU A 148 -14.21 -11.07 -12.58
CA GLU A 148 -13.86 -12.35 -11.99
C GLU A 148 -13.76 -13.44 -13.09
N GLU A 149 -12.81 -14.34 -12.92
CA GLU A 149 -12.54 -15.49 -13.78
C GLU A 149 -12.41 -16.76 -12.93
N GLN A 150 -12.77 -17.91 -13.51
CA GLN A 150 -12.44 -19.22 -12.96
C GLN A 150 -11.28 -19.81 -13.77
N ILE A 151 -10.15 -20.06 -13.10
CA ILE A 151 -8.93 -20.58 -13.72
C ILE A 151 -8.32 -21.67 -12.84
N THR A 152 -7.42 -22.47 -13.39
CA THR A 152 -6.63 -23.40 -12.58
C THR A 152 -5.62 -22.63 -11.73
N LEU A 153 -5.24 -23.21 -10.59
CA LEU A 153 -4.20 -22.66 -9.73
C LEU A 153 -2.85 -22.55 -10.47
N SER A 154 -2.53 -23.50 -11.35
CA SER A 154 -1.36 -23.48 -12.24
C SER A 154 -1.37 -22.28 -13.19
N GLU A 155 -2.51 -21.98 -13.83
CA GLU A 155 -2.66 -20.81 -14.69
C GLU A 155 -2.50 -19.51 -13.90
N PHE A 156 -2.99 -19.47 -12.65
CA PHE A 156 -2.78 -18.32 -11.78
C PHE A 156 -1.30 -18.11 -11.43
N TYR A 157 -0.55 -19.17 -11.12
CA TYR A 157 0.90 -19.06 -10.89
C TYR A 157 1.63 -18.46 -12.09
N ARG A 158 1.30 -18.91 -13.31
CA ARG A 158 1.86 -18.36 -14.56
C ARG A 158 1.58 -16.86 -14.72
N ARG A 159 0.38 -16.39 -14.33
CA ARG A 159 0.04 -14.95 -14.32
C ARG A 159 0.82 -14.18 -13.26
N CYS A 160 1.25 -14.83 -12.18
CA CYS A 160 2.03 -14.22 -11.11
C CYS A 160 3.55 -14.24 -11.35
N GLU A 161 4.08 -15.10 -12.23
CA GLU A 161 5.51 -15.19 -12.56
C GLU A 161 6.19 -13.82 -12.79
N PRO A 162 5.62 -12.89 -13.58
CA PRO A 162 6.24 -11.59 -13.81
C PRO A 162 6.44 -10.77 -12.53
N TYR A 163 5.63 -10.98 -11.49
CA TYR A 163 5.72 -10.23 -10.21
C TYR A 163 6.91 -10.65 -9.34
N PHE A 164 7.58 -11.76 -9.68
CA PHE A 164 8.80 -12.24 -9.02
C PHE A 164 10.06 -11.94 -9.81
N SER A 165 9.96 -11.26 -10.97
CA SER A 165 11.13 -10.84 -11.73
C SER A 165 11.98 -9.82 -10.98
N ALA A 166 13.30 -9.85 -11.17
CA ALA A 166 14.28 -9.02 -10.47
C ALA A 166 14.14 -9.12 -8.93
N ASN A 167 13.85 -8.03 -8.24
CA ASN A 167 13.64 -7.99 -6.78
C ASN A 167 12.15 -8.04 -6.38
N GLY A 168 11.31 -8.54 -7.30
CA GLY A 168 9.88 -8.75 -7.12
C GLY A 168 9.58 -9.77 -6.02
N ARG A 169 8.37 -9.67 -5.46
CA ARG A 169 7.82 -10.55 -4.42
C ARG A 169 6.31 -10.32 -4.37
N MET A 170 5.57 -11.19 -3.70
CA MET A 170 4.14 -11.03 -3.51
C MET A 170 3.76 -11.08 -2.04
N ILE A 171 2.80 -10.23 -1.67
CA ILE A 171 2.23 -10.16 -0.33
C ILE A 171 0.84 -10.74 -0.37
N ASP A 172 0.56 -11.67 0.54
CA ASP A 172 -0.72 -12.31 0.73
C ASP A 172 -1.39 -11.74 1.97
N GLN A 173 -2.60 -11.18 1.87
CA GLN A 173 -3.40 -10.77 3.02
C GLN A 173 -4.77 -11.44 3.01
N GLU A 174 -5.34 -11.70 4.19
CA GLU A 174 -6.73 -12.14 4.32
C GLU A 174 -7.68 -11.09 3.73
N TYR A 175 -8.65 -11.54 2.94
CA TYR A 175 -9.73 -10.67 2.45
C TYR A 175 -10.57 -10.16 3.62
N GLN A 176 -10.86 -8.86 3.64
CA GLN A 176 -11.68 -8.26 4.68
C GLN A 176 -13.15 -8.31 4.26
N GLU A 177 -13.97 -9.06 5.00
CA GLU A 177 -15.41 -9.22 4.69
C GLU A 177 -16.17 -7.89 4.68
N ARG A 178 -15.71 -6.93 5.49
CA ARG A 178 -16.27 -5.57 5.56
C ARG A 178 -15.73 -4.62 4.48
N LEU A 179 -15.04 -5.14 3.46
CA LEU A 179 -14.62 -4.36 2.30
C LEU A 179 -15.75 -3.57 1.61
N PRO A 180 -17.01 -4.07 1.55
CA PRO A 180 -18.14 -3.29 1.03
C PRO A 180 -18.49 -2.04 1.86
N GLU A 181 -17.99 -1.90 3.10
CA GLU A 181 -18.19 -0.70 3.91
C GLU A 181 -17.26 0.45 3.51
N GLY A 182 -16.27 0.18 2.64
CA GLY A 182 -15.41 1.19 2.03
C GLY A 182 -13.98 1.17 2.52
N ILE A 183 -13.16 2.01 1.88
CA ILE A 183 -11.75 2.23 2.21
C ILE A 183 -11.59 3.65 2.76
N ILE A 184 -10.97 3.75 3.93
CA ILE A 184 -10.62 5.01 4.56
C ILE A 184 -9.14 5.28 4.32
N ARG A 185 -8.83 6.36 3.61
CA ARG A 185 -7.48 6.86 3.39
C ARG A 185 -7.17 7.94 4.40
N CYS A 186 -6.11 7.77 5.18
CA CYS A 186 -5.56 8.82 6.03
C CYS A 186 -4.41 9.49 5.30
N TYR A 187 -4.49 10.79 5.03
CA TYR A 187 -3.38 11.57 4.46
C TYR A 187 -2.52 12.11 5.59
N LEU A 188 -1.20 11.97 5.48
CA LEU A 188 -0.24 12.39 6.49
C LEU A 188 0.83 13.33 5.92
N VAL A 189 1.21 14.30 6.73
CA VAL A 189 2.43 15.10 6.57
C VAL A 189 3.33 14.74 7.74
N HIS A 190 4.47 14.14 7.45
CA HIS A 190 5.29 13.48 8.46
C HIS A 190 4.46 12.49 9.29
N ASP A 191 4.34 12.68 10.61
CA ASP A 191 3.62 11.82 11.54
C ASP A 191 2.19 12.31 11.85
N ARG A 192 1.73 13.39 11.22
CA ARG A 192 0.43 14.01 11.50
C ARG A 192 -0.57 13.73 10.40
N VAL A 193 -1.79 13.35 10.78
CA VAL A 193 -2.92 13.20 9.86
C VAL A 193 -3.48 14.59 9.52
N VAL A 194 -3.51 14.89 8.23
CA VAL A 194 -3.88 16.20 7.67
C VAL A 194 -5.15 16.16 6.85
N GLY A 195 -5.78 15.00 6.73
CA GLY A 195 -7.10 14.85 6.12
C GLY A 195 -7.42 13.40 5.82
N PHE A 196 -8.62 13.17 5.30
CA PHE A 196 -9.10 11.84 4.96
C PHE A 196 -9.65 11.76 3.56
N GLY A 197 -9.69 10.56 3.03
CA GLY A 197 -10.47 10.18 1.87
C GLY A 197 -11.34 8.97 2.20
N HIS A 198 -12.58 8.93 1.72
CA HIS A 198 -13.43 7.75 1.86
C HIS A 198 -13.92 7.30 0.48
N GLN A 199 -13.74 6.01 0.18
CA GLN A 199 -14.20 5.39 -1.06
C GLN A 199 -15.08 4.19 -0.73
N ALA A 200 -16.39 4.35 -0.84
CA ALA A 200 -17.37 3.31 -0.53
C ALA A 200 -17.27 2.11 -1.50
N ILE A 201 -17.30 2.37 -2.81
CA ILE A 201 -17.18 1.32 -3.82
C ILE A 201 -15.73 1.28 -4.33
N ASN A 202 -15.01 0.23 -3.95
CA ASN A 202 -13.60 0.03 -4.32
C ASN A 202 -13.45 -1.04 -5.43
N ALA A 203 -12.21 -1.30 -5.85
CA ALA A 203 -11.88 -2.17 -6.99
C ALA A 203 -12.33 -3.64 -6.84
N LEU A 204 -12.45 -4.13 -5.60
CA LEU A 204 -12.82 -5.50 -5.30
C LEU A 204 -14.25 -5.62 -4.74
N PHE A 205 -15.05 -4.55 -4.82
CA PHE A 205 -16.44 -4.57 -4.36
C PHE A 205 -17.21 -5.68 -5.07
N PRO A 206 -17.87 -6.60 -4.35
CA PRO A 206 -18.47 -7.80 -4.93
C PRO A 206 -19.72 -7.46 -5.76
N ALA A 207 -20.10 -8.38 -6.65
CA ALA A 207 -21.42 -8.34 -7.25
C ALA A 207 -22.51 -8.56 -6.18
N PRO A 208 -23.74 -8.05 -6.39
CA PRO A 208 -24.87 -8.40 -5.53
C PRO A 208 -25.03 -9.91 -5.39
N LEU A 209 -25.56 -10.37 -4.25
CA LEU A 209 -25.75 -11.80 -3.99
C LEU A 209 -26.63 -12.41 -5.10
N GLY A 210 -26.14 -13.46 -5.74
CA GLY A 210 -26.82 -14.16 -6.85
C GLY A 210 -26.69 -13.50 -8.22
N ALA A 211 -26.06 -12.33 -8.33
CA ALA A 211 -25.78 -11.69 -9.62
C ALA A 211 -24.46 -12.20 -10.23
N PRO A 212 -24.34 -12.22 -11.58
CA PRO A 212 -23.07 -12.49 -12.26
C PRO A 212 -21.96 -11.53 -11.82
N SER A 213 -20.72 -12.00 -11.78
CA SER A 213 -19.55 -11.20 -11.38
C SER A 213 -19.33 -9.94 -12.23
N MET A 214 -19.78 -9.95 -13.50
CA MET A 214 -19.76 -8.81 -14.42
C MET A 214 -20.62 -7.63 -13.94
N GLU A 215 -21.60 -7.90 -13.08
CA GLU A 215 -22.49 -6.90 -12.50
C GLU A 215 -21.93 -6.25 -11.23
N ALA A 216 -20.69 -6.61 -10.83
CA ALA A 216 -20.00 -5.90 -9.76
C ALA A 216 -19.89 -4.40 -10.08
N PRO A 217 -20.26 -3.53 -9.12
CA PRO A 217 -20.28 -2.10 -9.36
C PRO A 217 -18.88 -1.58 -9.66
N ARG A 218 -18.81 -0.56 -10.52
CA ARG A 218 -17.55 0.10 -10.84
C ARG A 218 -17.09 0.94 -9.64
N PRO A 219 -15.78 1.07 -9.39
CA PRO A 219 -15.26 1.90 -8.31
C PRO A 219 -15.80 3.32 -8.37
N GLY A 220 -16.34 3.78 -7.24
CA GLY A 220 -16.90 5.11 -7.08
C GLY A 220 -15.82 6.17 -6.86
N PRO A 221 -16.19 7.47 -6.83
CA PRO A 221 -15.25 8.52 -6.48
C PRO A 221 -14.81 8.38 -5.03
N ARG A 222 -13.66 8.98 -4.72
CA ARG A 222 -13.22 9.19 -3.34
C ARG A 222 -13.71 10.56 -2.89
N LEU A 223 -14.37 10.61 -1.74
CA LEU A 223 -14.76 11.86 -1.08
C LEU A 223 -13.65 12.28 -0.12
N TYR A 224 -13.44 13.59 0.03
CA TYR A 224 -12.32 14.17 0.78
C TYR A 224 -12.82 14.95 1.99
N TYR A 225 -12.16 14.77 3.13
CA TYR A 225 -12.58 15.36 4.40
C TYR A 225 -11.40 15.99 5.15
N PRO A 226 -11.66 17.02 5.97
CA PRO A 226 -10.63 17.63 6.81
C PRO A 226 -10.17 16.69 7.93
N PRO A 227 -9.00 16.96 8.56
CA PRO A 227 -8.49 16.13 9.65
C PRO A 227 -9.36 16.15 10.92
N SER A 228 -10.34 17.07 10.98
CA SER A 228 -11.34 17.19 12.04
C SER A 228 -12.59 16.32 11.83
N MET A 229 -12.65 15.48 10.77
CA MET A 229 -13.83 14.66 10.49
C MET A 229 -14.20 13.78 11.70
N PRO A 230 -15.39 13.94 12.31
CA PRO A 230 -15.74 13.26 13.56
C PRO A 230 -15.64 11.73 13.49
N GLU A 231 -16.11 11.14 12.39
CA GLU A 231 -16.15 9.67 12.24
C GLU A 231 -14.77 9.02 12.26
N PHE A 232 -13.72 9.74 11.85
CA PHE A 232 -12.37 9.19 11.71
C PHE A 232 -11.43 9.58 12.86
N GLN A 233 -11.91 10.22 13.92
CA GLN A 233 -11.06 10.66 15.03
C GLN A 233 -10.43 9.49 15.82
N THR A 234 -11.14 8.37 15.98
CA THR A 234 -10.57 7.19 16.64
C THR A 234 -9.40 6.61 15.83
N LEU A 235 -9.59 6.44 14.52
CA LEU A 235 -8.53 6.00 13.60
C LEU A 235 -7.34 6.97 13.61
N LYS A 236 -7.61 8.28 13.57
CA LYS A 236 -6.58 9.33 13.65
C LYS A 236 -5.70 9.19 14.88
N ARG A 237 -6.29 9.08 16.08
CA ARG A 237 -5.54 8.96 17.34
C ARG A 237 -4.66 7.71 17.36
N LYS A 238 -5.22 6.56 16.95
CA LYS A 238 -4.46 5.31 16.86
C LYS A 238 -3.29 5.44 15.89
N LEU A 239 -3.53 6.04 14.74
CA LEU A 239 -2.52 6.25 13.73
C LEU A 239 -1.37 7.14 14.21
N GLU A 240 -1.68 8.31 14.77
CA GLU A 240 -0.67 9.29 15.21
C GLU A 240 0.06 8.88 16.49
N HIS A 241 -0.62 8.29 17.47
CA HIS A 241 -0.05 8.07 18.79
C HIS A 241 0.48 6.65 19.01
N GLU A 242 -0.01 5.66 18.26
CA GLU A 242 0.34 4.26 18.46
C GLU A 242 1.04 3.67 17.24
N TRP A 243 0.39 3.71 16.08
CA TRP A 243 0.80 2.90 14.94
C TRP A 243 1.94 3.51 14.12
N VAL A 244 1.89 4.82 13.80
CA VAL A 244 3.01 5.49 13.11
C VAL A 244 4.28 5.44 13.96
N PRO A 245 4.28 5.77 15.27
CA PRO A 245 5.46 5.63 16.11
C PRO A 245 5.99 4.19 16.18
N ALA A 246 5.11 3.18 16.26
CA ALA A 246 5.52 1.78 16.26
C ALA A 246 6.12 1.33 14.92
N MET A 247 5.51 1.74 13.81
CA MET A 247 6.03 1.50 12.46
C MET A 247 7.39 2.15 12.27
N GLN A 248 7.58 3.39 12.70
CA GLN A 248 8.86 4.09 12.63
C GLN A 248 9.97 3.31 13.34
N ARG A 249 9.71 2.78 14.53
CA ARG A 249 10.67 1.92 15.26
C ARG A 249 10.98 0.64 14.50
N LEU A 250 9.97 -0.05 13.96
CA LEU A 250 10.14 -1.30 13.21
C LEU A 250 10.88 -1.12 11.88
N LEU A 251 10.71 0.03 11.23
CA LEU A 251 11.31 0.32 9.92
C LEU A 251 12.58 1.16 10.02
N GLU A 252 12.94 1.61 11.23
CA GLU A 252 14.07 2.51 11.50
C GLU A 252 13.93 3.80 10.65
N ILE A 253 12.83 4.51 10.85
CA ILE A 253 12.52 5.76 10.15
C ILE A 253 12.30 6.86 11.18
N GLU A 254 13.19 7.83 11.21
CA GLU A 254 13.04 9.04 12.01
C GLU A 254 11.88 9.92 11.50
N THR A 255 11.24 10.66 12.40
CA THR A 255 10.07 11.50 12.06
C THR A 255 10.40 12.50 10.97
N GLU A 256 11.59 13.12 11.00
CA GLU A 256 12.01 14.06 9.96
C GLU A 256 12.32 13.42 8.60
N SER A 257 12.41 12.09 8.55
CA SER A 257 12.57 11.30 7.33
C SER A 257 11.23 10.84 6.76
N LEU A 258 10.12 10.95 7.53
CA LEU A 258 8.80 10.66 7.00
C LEU A 258 8.46 11.61 5.83
N PRO A 259 7.69 11.15 4.84
CA PRO A 259 7.34 11.92 3.65
C PRO A 259 6.62 13.24 3.96
N ILE A 260 6.83 14.25 3.13
CA ILE A 260 6.05 15.50 3.18
C ILE A 260 4.57 15.27 2.91
N LEU A 261 4.22 14.33 2.04
CA LEU A 261 2.85 13.87 1.87
C LEU A 261 2.86 12.38 1.54
N TRP A 262 2.11 11.62 2.32
CA TRP A 262 1.89 10.20 2.11
C TRP A 262 0.50 9.82 2.63
N ASP A 263 0.05 8.61 2.34
CA ASP A 263 -1.23 8.12 2.83
C ASP A 263 -1.20 6.65 3.24
N CYS A 264 -2.08 6.31 4.17
CA CYS A 264 -2.37 4.95 4.61
C CYS A 264 -3.83 4.63 4.29
N ASP A 265 -4.07 3.54 3.55
CA ASP A 265 -5.40 3.02 3.26
C ASP A 265 -5.78 1.93 4.26
N PHE A 266 -6.96 2.07 4.85
CA PHE A 266 -7.54 1.14 5.81
C PHE A 266 -8.86 0.57 5.30
N LEU A 267 -9.02 -0.73 5.49
CA LEU A 267 -10.31 -1.41 5.46
C LEU A 267 -10.80 -1.57 6.90
N LEU A 268 -12.10 -1.72 7.08
CA LEU A 268 -12.64 -2.13 8.38
C LEU A 268 -12.40 -3.64 8.56
N GLY A 269 -11.87 -4.02 9.72
CA GLY A 269 -11.73 -5.41 10.13
C GLY A 269 -12.94 -5.87 10.97
N PRO A 270 -12.93 -7.13 11.45
CA PRO A 270 -13.98 -7.63 12.34
C PRO A 270 -14.21 -6.70 13.54
N LYS A 271 -15.48 -6.48 13.90
CA LYS A 271 -15.79 -5.69 15.09
C LYS A 271 -15.27 -6.42 16.34
N ARG A 272 -14.80 -5.64 17.31
CA ARG A 272 -14.52 -6.14 18.65
C ARG A 272 -15.83 -6.53 19.35
N ASP A 273 -15.74 -7.30 20.43
CA ASP A 273 -16.92 -7.74 21.21
C ASP A 273 -17.75 -6.55 21.73
N ASN A 274 -17.11 -5.40 21.97
CA ASN A 274 -17.76 -4.13 22.34
C ASN A 274 -18.33 -3.34 21.15
N SER A 275 -18.44 -3.96 19.96
CA SER A 275 -18.91 -3.36 18.70
C SER A 275 -18.03 -2.26 18.10
N GLU A 276 -16.85 -1.99 18.67
CA GLU A 276 -15.89 -1.04 18.11
C GLU A 276 -15.27 -1.56 16.82
N ASP A 277 -15.00 -0.63 15.91
CA ASP A 277 -14.32 -0.93 14.66
C ASP A 277 -12.84 -1.24 14.89
N THR A 278 -12.38 -2.31 14.23
CA THR A 278 -10.96 -2.53 13.97
C THR A 278 -10.62 -2.06 12.57
N TYR A 279 -9.34 -1.77 12.34
CA TYR A 279 -8.86 -1.24 11.06
C TYR A 279 -7.73 -2.12 10.58
N VAL A 280 -7.76 -2.47 9.30
CA VAL A 280 -6.74 -3.29 8.66
C VAL A 280 -6.03 -2.46 7.60
N LEU A 281 -4.72 -2.28 7.78
CA LEU A 281 -3.88 -1.59 6.80
C LEU A 281 -3.82 -2.43 5.51
N CYS A 282 -4.15 -1.81 4.37
CA CYS A 282 -4.16 -2.48 3.08
C CYS A 282 -3.19 -1.89 2.05
N GLU A 283 -2.76 -0.63 2.21
CA GLU A 283 -1.77 0.02 1.36
C GLU A 283 -1.18 1.26 2.04
N ILE A 284 0.09 1.56 1.75
CA ILE A 284 0.70 2.86 2.04
C ILE A 284 1.22 3.44 0.73
N ASN A 285 0.82 4.67 0.40
CA ASN A 285 1.28 5.40 -0.78
C ASN A 285 2.20 6.54 -0.37
N VAL A 286 3.38 6.61 -0.98
CA VAL A 286 4.45 7.50 -0.51
C VAL A 286 4.98 8.45 -1.59
N SER A 287 4.99 8.01 -2.85
CA SER A 287 5.85 8.63 -3.87
C SER A 287 5.12 9.58 -4.82
N SER A 288 3.79 9.54 -4.84
CA SER A 288 2.92 10.30 -5.75
C SER A 288 1.49 10.35 -5.24
N VAL A 289 1.30 10.86 -4.01
CA VAL A 289 -0.03 10.94 -3.40
C VAL A 289 -0.80 12.10 -4.01
N ALA A 290 -1.75 11.78 -4.88
CA ALA A 290 -2.72 12.72 -5.43
C ALA A 290 -3.94 11.94 -5.99
N PRO A 291 -5.12 12.57 -6.06
CA PRO A 291 -5.49 13.82 -5.36
C PRO A 291 -5.56 13.63 -3.82
N TYR A 292 -5.54 14.74 -3.08
CA TYR A 292 -5.58 14.81 -1.61
C TYR A 292 -6.50 15.97 -1.17
N PRO A 293 -7.01 16.00 0.08
CA PRO A 293 -7.95 17.03 0.50
C PRO A 293 -7.29 18.42 0.50
N GLU A 294 -8.03 19.46 0.12
CA GLU A 294 -7.54 20.85 0.14
C GLU A 294 -7.04 21.27 1.54
N SER A 295 -7.67 20.74 2.59
CA SER A 295 -7.25 20.94 3.98
C SER A 295 -5.81 20.47 4.28
N ALA A 296 -5.22 19.59 3.47
CA ALA A 296 -3.83 19.16 3.63
C ALA A 296 -2.81 20.20 3.12
N VAL A 297 -3.22 21.12 2.23
CA VAL A 297 -2.32 22.08 1.57
C VAL A 297 -1.52 22.93 2.57
N PRO A 298 -2.13 23.57 3.59
CA PRO A 298 -1.37 24.38 4.55
C PRO A 298 -0.30 23.56 5.28
N TYR A 299 -0.62 22.33 5.69
CA TYR A 299 0.33 21.45 6.38
C TYR A 299 1.50 21.05 5.49
N VAL A 300 1.24 20.73 4.21
CA VAL A 300 2.29 20.40 3.23
C VAL A 300 3.21 21.60 3.01
N VAL A 301 2.65 22.81 2.89
CA VAL A 301 3.42 24.04 2.70
C VAL A 301 4.29 24.33 3.92
N ASP A 302 3.71 24.34 5.12
CA ASP A 302 4.42 24.64 6.36
C ASP A 302 5.57 23.65 6.61
N ALA A 303 5.30 22.35 6.46
CA ALA A 303 6.31 21.32 6.60
C ALA A 303 7.42 21.47 5.55
N SER A 304 7.07 21.74 4.29
CA SER A 304 8.05 21.95 3.22
C SER A 304 8.97 23.13 3.53
N VAL A 305 8.41 24.27 3.95
CA VAL A 305 9.19 25.47 4.32
C VAL A 305 10.13 25.16 5.48
N ALA A 306 9.63 24.53 6.55
CA ALA A 306 10.44 24.18 7.71
C ALA A 306 11.60 23.25 7.33
N ARG A 307 11.36 22.24 6.48
CA ARG A 307 12.39 21.29 6.04
C ARG A 307 13.44 21.93 5.14
N VAL A 308 13.02 22.81 4.23
CA VAL A 308 13.92 23.59 3.37
C VAL A 308 14.83 24.49 4.21
N GLN A 309 14.27 25.21 5.17
CA GLN A 309 15.05 26.07 6.08
C GLN A 309 16.06 25.28 6.90
N ALA A 310 15.65 24.13 7.45
CA ALA A 310 16.54 23.25 8.21
C ALA A 310 17.68 22.69 7.34
N ALA A 311 17.39 22.27 6.10
CA ALA A 311 18.42 21.79 5.17
C ALA A 311 19.43 22.90 4.83
N ARG A 312 18.95 24.11 4.57
CA ARG A 312 19.79 25.29 4.30
C ARG A 312 20.72 25.60 5.48
N GLN A 313 20.19 25.60 6.71
CA GLN A 313 20.99 25.81 7.92
C GLN A 313 22.09 24.74 8.11
N ARG A 314 21.77 23.46 7.88
CA ARG A 314 22.76 22.37 7.96
C ARG A 314 23.89 22.54 6.94
N ARG A 315 23.56 22.91 5.69
CA ARG A 315 24.55 23.17 4.64
C ARG A 315 25.48 24.32 5.00
N PHE A 316 24.95 25.42 5.53
CA PHE A 316 25.77 26.54 5.99
C PHE A 316 26.71 26.15 7.12
N SER A 317 26.20 25.44 8.14
CA SER A 317 27.01 24.97 9.26
C SER A 317 28.09 23.96 8.85
N ALA A 318 27.81 23.09 7.88
CA ALA A 318 28.80 22.16 7.35
C ALA A 318 29.92 22.89 6.59
N HIS A 319 29.57 23.91 5.79
CA HIS A 319 30.56 24.72 5.09
C HIS A 319 31.45 25.51 6.06
N ALA A 320 30.86 26.11 7.10
CA ALA A 320 31.60 26.85 8.12
C ALA A 320 32.57 25.98 8.95
N LYS A 321 32.32 24.67 9.08
CA LYS A 321 33.23 23.71 9.75
C LYS A 321 34.37 23.21 8.85
N THR A 322 34.27 23.44 7.54
CA THR A 322 35.27 22.97 6.56
C THR A 322 36.26 24.08 6.17
N LEU A 323 35.97 25.33 6.58
CA LEU A 323 36.84 26.50 6.50
C LEU A 323 37.67 26.62 7.77
#